data_AF-A0A3N0B8N2-F1
#
_entry.id   AF-A0A3N0B8N2-F1
#
_cell.length_a   1.000
_cell.length_b   1.000
_cell.length_c   1.000
_cell.angle_alpha   90.00
_cell.angle_beta   90.00
_cell.angle_gamma   90.00
#
_symmetry.space_group_name_H-M   'P 1'
#
loop_
_entity.id
_entity.type
_entity.pdbx_description
1 polymer ?
#
loop_
_entity_poly.entity_id
_entity_poly.type
_entity_poly.pdbx_seq_one_letter_code
_entity_poly.pdbx_strand_id
1 'polypeptide(L)'
;MGSEVEIFNSSDDSIFDKYMDDILYLVGNSGYDAFVFEDLDRFGEVTVFEKLREINTLVNFSKKKHPIRFIYLVRDDLLDPSDRTKFFDYIVVVLPYVDPNNAFDVIRKGLSEVGLKASDEFLYELSLFIDDPRILRDIVNESAQIKECLQFEKNESFGVCDMERLLSLVAYKALFPSDYALLQVGKGFLHTLLTGKEWLVQHRSEGLEAQIADIEKEISSIETWRHLSIDEINLLFVASSFDRIKNYQGYFPSIQFDSIQNPQEVIEAITSNTQRKEVYEALVEKLKDNDDYVERISVLEEGSSKEIEKRQIQVQALQNQILDLERTELSQLVQELDDPSAFFDLRPERLARSADFEEYSFASLMANPKFPVIQYFIMNGKINESYSRYMSIFYQESMSIKDMDMIMSILLGNPGNPEYSFSSPETALLRISETHLKRPCARNYTLLRALLKNNSAKAHALFAGVRRDLDYDFILNYAISTHYVPELFDALNREFPEAIEVIVASSDYSDDKVPVFFIDQF
;
A
#
# COMPACT_ATOMS: atom_id res chain seq x y z
N MET A 1 -57.57 2.02 -73.19
CA MET A 1 -57.46 0.56 -73.07
C MET A 1 -55.99 0.28 -72.93
N GLY A 2 -55.39 -0.03 -71.79
CA GLY A 2 -55.88 -0.64 -70.56
C GLY A 2 -54.86 -1.75 -70.25
N SER A 3 -53.91 -1.48 -69.37
CA SER A 3 -53.04 -2.48 -68.73
C SER A 3 -52.26 -1.80 -67.59
N GLU A 4 -52.86 -1.92 -66.40
CA GLU A 4 -52.26 -2.12 -65.08
C GLU A 4 -51.03 -1.29 -64.69
N VAL A 5 -51.31 -0.27 -63.88
CA VAL A 5 -50.37 0.27 -62.88
C VAL A 5 -50.37 -0.73 -61.71
N GLU A 6 -49.36 -1.59 -61.64
CA GLU A 6 -49.04 -2.29 -60.41
C GLU A 6 -48.48 -1.25 -59.42
N ILE A 7 -49.34 -0.84 -58.48
CA ILE A 7 -48.95 -0.08 -57.31
C ILE A 7 -48.21 -1.04 -56.38
N PHE A 8 -46.88 -1.10 -56.50
CA PHE A 8 -46.03 -1.63 -55.44
C PHE A 8 -45.88 -0.56 -54.35
N ASN A 9 -46.86 -0.48 -53.45
CA ASN A 9 -46.66 0.09 -52.12
C ASN A 9 -46.11 -1.03 -51.23
N SER A 10 -44.79 -1.22 -51.24
CA SER A 10 -44.08 -1.97 -50.19
C SER A 10 -43.47 -0.99 -49.20
N SER A 11 -43.74 -1.20 -47.92
CA SER A 11 -43.28 -0.40 -46.78
C SER A 11 -41.78 -0.53 -46.47
N ASP A 12 -40.95 -0.76 -47.49
CA ASP A 12 -39.50 -1.04 -47.42
C ASP A 12 -38.68 -0.19 -48.41
N ASP A 13 -39.21 0.95 -48.88
CA ASP A 13 -38.40 1.89 -49.67
C ASP A 13 -37.29 2.44 -48.77
N SER A 14 -36.04 2.03 -49.02
CA SER A 14 -34.90 2.48 -48.25
C SER A 14 -34.84 4.01 -48.32
N ILE A 15 -34.41 4.67 -47.24
CA ILE A 15 -34.28 6.14 -47.20
C ILE A 15 -33.46 6.64 -48.41
N PHE A 16 -32.49 5.85 -48.87
CA PHE A 16 -31.72 6.12 -50.08
C PHE A 16 -32.57 6.18 -51.34
N ASP A 17 -33.54 5.28 -51.52
CA ASP A 17 -34.39 5.26 -52.71
C ASP A 17 -35.36 6.46 -52.72
N LYS A 18 -35.85 6.85 -51.53
CA LYS A 18 -36.72 8.01 -51.38
C LYS A 18 -36.04 9.34 -51.71
N TYR A 19 -34.75 9.47 -51.39
CA TYR A 19 -33.97 10.71 -51.58
C TYR A 19 -32.90 10.58 -52.69
N MET A 20 -32.98 9.55 -53.53
CA MET A 20 -31.95 9.25 -54.53
C MET A 20 -31.73 10.43 -55.47
N ASP A 21 -32.80 11.00 -56.03
CA ASP A 21 -32.74 12.13 -56.96
C ASP A 21 -32.11 13.38 -56.32
N ASP A 22 -32.46 13.65 -55.05
CA ASP A 22 -31.92 14.77 -54.29
C ASP A 22 -30.41 14.59 -54.05
N ILE A 23 -29.98 13.38 -53.67
CA ILE A 23 -28.57 13.05 -53.43
C ILE A 23 -27.78 13.16 -54.75
N LEU A 24 -28.31 12.61 -55.84
CA LEU A 24 -27.68 12.69 -57.17
C LEU A 24 -27.52 14.15 -57.62
N TYR A 25 -28.55 14.97 -57.41
CA TYR A 25 -28.50 16.40 -57.73
C TYR A 25 -27.45 17.13 -56.89
N LEU A 26 -27.42 16.88 -55.58
CA LEU A 26 -26.46 17.49 -54.65
C LEU A 26 -25.02 17.11 -55.02
N VAL A 27 -24.73 15.82 -55.17
CA VAL A 27 -23.38 15.34 -55.52
C VAL A 27 -22.99 15.85 -56.91
N GLY A 28 -23.89 15.75 -57.88
CA GLY A 28 -23.67 16.18 -59.26
C GLY A 28 -23.42 17.68 -59.42
N ASN A 29 -24.05 18.54 -58.63
CA ASN A 29 -23.90 20.00 -58.74
C ASN A 29 -23.02 20.63 -57.64
N SER A 30 -22.38 19.81 -56.81
CA SER A 30 -21.55 20.27 -55.70
C SER A 30 -20.30 21.06 -56.09
N GLY A 31 -19.79 20.87 -57.31
CA GLY A 31 -18.53 21.47 -57.77
C GLY A 31 -17.27 20.77 -57.23
N TYR A 32 -17.40 19.67 -56.47
CA TYR A 32 -16.28 18.89 -55.96
C TYR A 32 -15.96 17.69 -56.84
N ASP A 33 -14.68 17.34 -56.91
CA ASP A 33 -14.17 16.16 -57.63
C ASP A 33 -14.10 14.90 -56.76
N ALA A 34 -14.24 15.05 -55.43
CA ALA A 34 -14.16 13.94 -54.49
C ALA A 34 -15.06 14.15 -53.26
N PHE A 35 -15.58 13.04 -52.75
CA PHE A 35 -16.31 12.96 -51.48
C PHE A 35 -15.60 11.95 -50.58
N VAL A 36 -15.29 12.37 -49.35
CA VAL A 36 -14.63 11.53 -48.35
C VAL A 36 -15.67 11.10 -47.32
N PHE A 37 -15.79 9.80 -47.11
CA PHE A 37 -16.68 9.21 -46.12
C PHE A 37 -15.87 8.57 -44.99
N GLU A 38 -16.10 9.03 -43.77
CA GLU A 38 -15.49 8.54 -42.53
C GLU A 38 -16.55 7.84 -41.67
N ASP A 39 -16.12 6.85 -40.87
CA ASP A 39 -16.92 6.15 -39.85
C ASP A 39 -18.23 5.50 -40.35
N LEU A 40 -18.32 5.20 -41.66
CA LEU A 40 -19.49 4.49 -42.23
C LEU A 40 -19.61 3.04 -41.74
N ASP A 41 -18.54 2.49 -41.21
CA ASP A 41 -18.44 1.12 -40.74
C ASP A 41 -18.98 0.90 -39.32
N ARG A 42 -19.38 1.98 -38.62
CA ARG A 42 -19.91 1.93 -37.25
C ARG A 42 -21.17 1.08 -37.10
N PHE A 43 -21.96 0.95 -38.16
CA PHE A 43 -23.21 0.17 -38.16
C PHE A 43 -23.04 -1.24 -38.71
N GLY A 44 -21.85 -1.59 -39.23
CA GLY A 44 -21.55 -2.94 -39.75
C GLY A 44 -22.37 -3.37 -40.97
N GLU A 45 -23.12 -2.46 -41.59
CA GLU A 45 -23.99 -2.77 -42.71
C GLU A 45 -23.29 -2.56 -44.06
N VAL A 46 -22.98 -3.65 -44.75
CA VAL A 46 -22.37 -3.65 -46.10
C VAL A 46 -23.29 -3.00 -47.14
N THR A 47 -24.60 -2.99 -46.89
CA THR A 47 -25.64 -2.41 -47.77
C THR A 47 -25.43 -0.93 -48.05
N VAL A 48 -24.84 -0.18 -47.11
CA VAL A 48 -24.53 1.24 -47.29
C VAL A 48 -23.51 1.45 -48.41
N PHE A 49 -22.50 0.58 -48.49
CA PHE A 49 -21.47 0.64 -49.55
C PHE A 49 -22.04 0.28 -50.92
N GLU A 50 -23.01 -0.64 -50.98
CA GLU A 50 -23.74 -0.98 -52.21
C GLU A 50 -24.48 0.24 -52.77
N LYS A 51 -25.27 0.91 -51.91
CA LYS A 51 -26.02 2.11 -52.30
C LYS A 51 -25.10 3.27 -52.69
N LEU A 52 -24.01 3.50 -51.96
CA LEU A 52 -23.05 4.56 -52.30
C LEU A 52 -22.32 4.29 -53.62
N ARG A 53 -22.01 3.02 -53.93
CA ARG A 53 -21.44 2.62 -55.22
C ARG A 53 -22.43 2.82 -56.37
N GLU A 54 -23.70 2.51 -56.15
CA GLU A 54 -24.78 2.79 -57.10
C GLU A 54 -24.88 4.30 -57.39
N ILE A 55 -24.95 5.13 -56.35
CA ILE A 55 -24.96 6.60 -56.47
C ILE A 55 -23.75 7.09 -57.25
N ASN A 56 -22.54 6.65 -56.90
CA ASN A 56 -21.32 7.07 -57.60
C ASN A 56 -21.39 6.74 -59.09
N THR A 57 -21.88 5.54 -59.42
CA THR A 57 -22.03 5.07 -60.81
C THR A 57 -23.01 5.96 -61.58
N LEU A 58 -24.16 6.28 -60.99
CA LEU A 58 -25.20 7.12 -61.60
C LEU A 58 -24.71 8.56 -61.84
N VAL A 59 -24.06 9.18 -60.84
CA VAL A 59 -23.52 10.54 -60.99
C VAL A 59 -22.45 10.58 -62.09
N ASN A 60 -21.57 9.58 -62.13
CA ASN A 60 -20.46 9.54 -63.09
C ASN A 60 -20.87 9.14 -64.51
N PHE A 61 -22.07 8.61 -64.71
CA PHE A 61 -22.63 8.35 -66.04
C PHE A 61 -22.61 9.62 -66.92
N SER A 62 -22.92 10.77 -66.32
CA SER A 62 -22.98 12.08 -66.99
C SER A 62 -21.64 12.84 -67.03
N LYS A 63 -20.65 12.44 -66.21
CA LYS A 63 -19.38 13.16 -65.98
C LYS A 63 -18.12 12.37 -66.37
N LYS A 64 -18.11 11.72 -67.53
CA LYS A 64 -17.00 10.83 -67.96
C LYS A 64 -15.60 11.44 -68.01
N LYS A 65 -15.45 12.75 -68.27
CA LYS A 65 -14.13 13.41 -68.36
C LYS A 65 -13.56 13.84 -67.00
N HIS A 66 -14.44 14.12 -66.03
CA HIS A 66 -14.09 14.57 -64.68
C HIS A 66 -14.95 13.78 -63.69
N PRO A 67 -14.62 12.50 -63.45
CA PRO A 67 -15.40 11.66 -62.58
C PRO A 67 -15.25 12.10 -61.12
N ILE A 68 -16.37 12.05 -60.39
CA ILE A 68 -16.45 12.27 -58.95
C ILE A 68 -15.99 11.01 -58.23
N ARG A 69 -14.98 11.13 -57.38
CA ARG A 69 -14.38 9.99 -56.65
C ARG A 69 -14.96 9.89 -55.25
N PHE A 70 -15.44 8.71 -54.86
CA PHE A 70 -15.81 8.45 -53.48
C PHE A 70 -14.61 7.77 -52.79
N ILE A 71 -14.15 8.37 -51.69
CA ILE A 71 -13.04 7.90 -50.88
C ILE A 71 -13.61 7.44 -49.55
N TYR A 72 -13.27 6.23 -49.13
CA TYR A 72 -13.80 5.61 -47.92
C TYR A 72 -12.64 5.41 -46.93
N LEU A 73 -12.81 5.91 -45.71
CA LEU A 73 -11.94 5.68 -44.57
C LEU A 73 -12.63 4.65 -43.67
N VAL A 74 -12.27 3.39 -43.85
CA VAL A 74 -12.92 2.24 -43.21
C VAL A 74 -11.89 1.34 -42.55
N ARG A 75 -12.30 0.59 -41.52
CA ARG A 75 -11.45 -0.45 -40.93
C ARG A 75 -11.20 -1.58 -41.93
N ASP A 76 -10.04 -2.20 -41.81
CA ASP A 76 -9.62 -3.27 -42.72
C ASP A 76 -10.51 -4.52 -42.55
N ASP A 77 -10.96 -4.83 -41.34
CA ASP A 77 -11.78 -6.00 -41.00
C ASP A 77 -13.26 -5.88 -41.42
N LEU A 78 -13.68 -4.76 -42.03
CA LEU A 78 -15.08 -4.50 -42.37
C LEU A 78 -15.64 -5.43 -43.45
N LEU A 79 -14.82 -5.84 -44.42
CA LEU A 79 -15.26 -6.59 -45.59
C LEU A 79 -14.49 -7.90 -45.73
N ASP A 80 -15.24 -8.95 -46.05
CA ASP A 80 -14.66 -10.24 -46.43
C ASP A 80 -13.74 -10.07 -47.65
N PRO A 81 -12.68 -10.89 -47.78
CA PRO A 81 -11.74 -10.80 -48.90
C PRO A 81 -12.40 -10.84 -50.28
N SER A 82 -13.51 -11.58 -50.42
CA SER A 82 -14.30 -11.64 -51.66
C SER A 82 -15.00 -10.32 -51.99
N ASP A 83 -15.41 -9.57 -50.98
CA ASP A 83 -16.20 -8.35 -51.11
C ASP A 83 -15.34 -7.10 -51.30
N ARG A 84 -14.10 -7.10 -50.78
CA ARG A 84 -13.15 -5.98 -50.96
C ARG A 84 -12.94 -5.60 -52.43
N THR A 85 -12.90 -6.58 -53.33
CA THR A 85 -12.74 -6.36 -54.78
C THR A 85 -14.05 -6.01 -55.50
N LYS A 86 -15.20 -6.28 -54.87
CA LYS A 86 -16.53 -5.95 -55.39
C LYS A 86 -16.87 -4.46 -55.18
N PHE A 87 -16.41 -3.87 -54.06
CA PHE A 87 -16.82 -2.54 -53.63
C PHE A 87 -15.80 -1.43 -53.90
N PHE A 88 -14.50 -1.75 -53.87
CA PHE A 88 -13.45 -0.75 -54.02
C PHE A 88 -12.60 -1.01 -55.26
N ASP A 89 -12.47 0.03 -56.08
CA ASP A 89 -11.66 -0.04 -57.30
C ASP A 89 -10.16 0.04 -56.99
N TYR A 90 -9.80 0.65 -55.86
CA TYR A 90 -8.43 0.78 -55.38
C TYR A 90 -8.39 0.91 -53.86
N ILE A 91 -7.45 0.22 -53.20
CA ILE A 91 -7.29 0.24 -51.75
C ILE A 91 -5.93 0.85 -51.43
N VAL A 92 -5.93 1.93 -50.64
CA VAL A 92 -4.71 2.52 -50.06
C VAL A 92 -4.51 1.89 -48.70
N VAL A 93 -3.47 1.08 -48.55
CA VAL A 93 -3.09 0.53 -47.23
C VAL A 93 -2.48 1.64 -46.39
N VAL A 94 -3.06 1.89 -45.22
CA VAL A 94 -2.49 2.81 -44.23
C VAL A 94 -1.70 1.98 -43.22
N LEU A 95 -0.37 2.18 -43.18
CA LEU A 95 0.46 1.59 -42.12
C LEU A 95 0.29 2.41 -40.85
N PRO A 96 0.13 1.77 -39.67
CA PRO A 96 0.04 2.48 -38.41
C PRO A 96 1.34 3.27 -38.18
N TYR A 97 1.20 4.54 -37.83
CA TYR A 97 2.34 5.39 -37.51
C TYR A 97 3.00 4.98 -36.19
N VAL A 98 2.22 4.39 -35.28
CA VAL A 98 2.71 3.83 -34.02
C VAL A 98 2.45 2.33 -33.96
N ASP A 99 3.49 1.61 -33.58
CA ASP A 99 3.47 0.19 -33.25
C ASP A 99 4.39 -0.05 -32.02
N PRO A 100 4.37 -1.24 -31.40
CA PRO A 100 5.18 -1.51 -30.21
C PRO A 100 6.69 -1.22 -30.36
N ASN A 101 7.24 -1.21 -31.58
CA ASN A 101 8.65 -0.94 -31.83
C ASN A 101 9.01 0.55 -31.81
N ASN A 102 8.04 1.46 -32.01
CA ASN A 102 8.29 2.91 -32.08
C ASN A 102 7.47 3.74 -31.09
N ALA A 103 6.55 3.12 -30.34
CA ALA A 103 5.75 3.74 -29.29
C ALA A 103 6.63 4.45 -28.25
N PHE A 104 7.79 3.87 -27.90
CA PHE A 104 8.79 4.47 -27.03
C PHE A 104 9.26 5.85 -27.51
N ASP A 105 9.67 5.95 -28.79
CA ASP A 105 10.18 7.21 -29.34
C ASP A 105 9.08 8.28 -29.38
N VAL A 106 7.84 7.87 -29.66
CA VAL A 106 6.69 8.77 -29.71
C VAL A 106 6.34 9.32 -28.32
N ILE A 107 6.23 8.48 -27.30
CA ILE A 107 5.93 8.95 -25.94
C ILE A 107 7.06 9.80 -25.37
N ARG A 108 8.33 9.39 -25.59
CA ARG A 108 9.51 10.14 -25.14
C ARG A 108 9.55 11.52 -25.78
N LYS A 109 9.32 11.62 -27.08
CA LYS A 109 9.25 12.90 -27.78
C LYS A 109 8.09 13.74 -27.26
N GLY A 110 6.89 13.17 -27.15
CA GLY A 110 5.70 13.88 -26.67
C GLY A 110 5.91 14.48 -25.28
N LEU A 111 6.46 13.71 -24.34
CA LEU A 111 6.78 14.20 -22.98
C LEU A 111 7.82 15.33 -23.01
N SER A 112 8.84 15.22 -23.86
CA SER A 112 9.86 16.26 -23.97
C SER A 112 9.29 17.60 -24.49
N GLU A 113 8.29 17.56 -25.37
CA GLU A 113 7.63 18.74 -25.93
C GLU A 113 6.80 19.50 -24.87
N VAL A 114 6.21 18.78 -23.92
CA VAL A 114 5.46 19.36 -22.79
C VAL A 114 6.32 19.60 -21.53
N GLY A 115 7.64 19.44 -21.63
CA GLY A 115 8.56 19.68 -20.51
C GLY A 115 8.47 18.66 -19.38
N LEU A 116 8.01 17.44 -19.68
CA LEU A 116 7.95 16.31 -18.76
C LEU A 116 9.14 15.36 -19.00
N LYS A 117 9.64 14.74 -17.92
CA LYS A 117 10.75 13.79 -17.97
C LYS A 117 10.46 12.57 -17.11
N ALA A 118 10.73 11.39 -17.64
CA ALA A 118 10.71 10.11 -16.95
C ALA A 118 11.96 9.31 -17.37
N SER A 119 12.25 8.19 -16.72
CA SER A 119 13.36 7.33 -17.15
C SER A 119 13.07 6.68 -18.51
N ASP A 120 14.10 6.49 -19.33
CA ASP A 120 13.96 5.83 -20.64
C ASP A 120 13.54 4.36 -20.44
N GLU A 121 14.02 3.72 -19.37
CA GLU A 121 13.62 2.35 -18.99
C GLU A 121 12.10 2.27 -18.74
N PHE A 122 11.54 3.15 -17.92
CA PHE A 122 10.10 3.17 -17.64
C PHE A 122 9.28 3.44 -18.90
N LEU A 123 9.70 4.40 -19.74
CA LEU A 123 8.97 4.74 -20.96
C LEU A 123 8.99 3.58 -21.96
N TYR A 124 10.10 2.85 -22.04
CA TYR A 124 10.18 1.65 -22.87
C TYR A 124 9.20 0.58 -22.36
N GLU A 125 9.24 0.27 -21.06
CA GLU A 125 8.34 -0.71 -20.43
C GLU A 125 6.87 -0.34 -20.61
N LEU A 126 6.49 0.93 -20.40
CA LEU A 126 5.13 1.42 -20.61
C LEU A 126 4.68 1.27 -22.07
N SER A 127 5.60 1.54 -23.02
CA SER A 127 5.30 1.46 -24.45
C SER A 127 5.01 0.03 -24.94
N LEU A 128 5.50 -1.00 -24.23
CA LEU A 128 5.17 -2.41 -24.54
C LEU A 128 3.67 -2.72 -24.38
N PHE A 129 2.98 -1.94 -23.54
CA PHE A 129 1.55 -2.11 -23.30
C PHE A 129 0.69 -1.21 -24.19
N ILE A 130 1.26 -0.18 -24.82
CA ILE A 130 0.49 0.87 -25.51
C ILE A 130 0.96 1.01 -26.95
N ASP A 131 0.15 0.46 -27.85
CA ASP A 131 0.37 0.41 -29.30
C ASP A 131 -0.52 1.41 -30.06
N ASP A 132 -1.46 2.09 -29.40
CA ASP A 132 -2.31 3.10 -30.03
C ASP A 132 -1.71 4.52 -29.87
N PRO A 133 -1.43 5.24 -30.97
CA PRO A 133 -0.91 6.61 -30.92
C PRO A 133 -1.85 7.61 -30.24
N ARG A 134 -3.17 7.36 -30.28
CA ARG A 134 -4.19 8.19 -29.64
C ARG A 134 -4.07 8.08 -28.13
N ILE A 135 -3.91 6.86 -27.60
CA ILE A 135 -3.72 6.60 -26.18
C ILE A 135 -2.40 7.24 -25.70
N LEU A 136 -1.30 7.09 -26.45
CA LEU A 136 -0.03 7.75 -26.09
C LEU A 136 -0.17 9.27 -26.01
N ARG A 137 -0.83 9.89 -27.00
CA ARG A 137 -1.05 11.33 -27.02
C ARG A 137 -1.97 11.78 -25.87
N ASP A 138 -2.98 10.98 -25.56
CA ASP A 138 -3.88 11.25 -24.44
C ASP A 138 -3.13 11.24 -23.11
N ILE A 139 -2.29 10.22 -22.88
CA ILE A 139 -1.44 10.12 -21.69
C ILE A 139 -0.51 11.32 -21.54
N VAL A 140 0.15 11.73 -22.62
CA VAL A 140 1.04 12.91 -22.60
C VAL A 140 0.26 14.18 -22.25
N ASN A 141 -0.89 14.41 -22.90
CA ASN A 141 -1.69 15.61 -22.70
C ASN A 141 -2.28 15.68 -21.29
N GLU A 142 -2.89 14.59 -20.83
CA GLU A 142 -3.51 14.53 -19.51
C GLU A 142 -2.46 14.65 -18.41
N SER A 143 -1.28 14.04 -18.58
CA SER A 143 -0.19 14.17 -17.60
C SER A 143 0.29 15.61 -17.48
N ALA A 144 0.39 16.34 -18.59
CA ALA A 144 0.75 17.76 -18.58
C ALA A 144 -0.32 18.59 -17.84
N GLN A 145 -1.60 18.35 -18.15
CA GLN A 145 -2.71 19.05 -17.50
C GLN A 145 -2.78 18.78 -15.99
N ILE A 146 -2.66 17.51 -15.57
CA ILE A 146 -2.70 17.14 -14.16
C ILE A 146 -1.51 17.75 -13.42
N LYS A 147 -0.30 17.70 -13.99
CA LYS A 147 0.87 18.33 -13.37
C LYS A 147 0.69 19.83 -13.15
N GLU A 148 0.08 20.54 -14.11
CA GLU A 148 -0.25 21.96 -13.94
C GLU A 148 -1.30 22.18 -12.83
N CYS A 149 -2.31 21.31 -12.72
CA CYS A 149 -3.36 21.41 -11.71
C CYS A 149 -2.89 21.12 -10.29
N LEU A 150 -1.91 20.23 -10.12
CA LEU A 150 -1.43 19.79 -8.80
C LEU A 150 -0.57 20.83 -8.06
N GLN A 151 -0.29 22.00 -8.67
CA GLN A 151 0.38 23.15 -8.04
C GLN A 151 1.65 22.80 -7.24
N PHE A 152 2.51 21.93 -7.76
CA PHE A 152 3.81 21.66 -7.14
C PHE A 152 4.64 22.94 -7.02
N GLU A 153 5.36 23.15 -5.91
CA GLU A 153 6.30 24.26 -5.83
C GLU A 153 7.32 24.15 -6.96
N LYS A 154 7.51 25.26 -7.69
CA LYS A 154 8.09 25.31 -9.04
C LYS A 154 9.48 24.70 -9.20
N ASN A 155 10.21 24.30 -8.16
CA ASN A 155 11.62 23.96 -8.29
C ASN A 155 12.19 22.78 -7.47
N GLU A 156 11.48 22.09 -6.56
CA GLU A 156 12.18 21.09 -5.71
C GLU A 156 11.43 19.77 -5.41
N SER A 157 10.13 19.61 -5.70
CA SER A 157 9.35 18.48 -5.16
C SER A 157 8.74 17.49 -6.18
N PHE A 158 8.93 17.68 -7.49
CA PHE A 158 8.44 16.73 -8.50
C PHE A 158 9.60 15.97 -9.16
N GLY A 159 10.00 14.87 -8.53
CA GLY A 159 11.10 14.03 -9.00
C GLY A 159 10.72 13.15 -10.20
N VAL A 160 11.72 12.44 -10.74
CA VAL A 160 11.50 11.44 -11.81
C VAL A 160 10.51 10.36 -11.36
N CYS A 161 10.61 9.89 -10.10
CA CYS A 161 9.68 8.91 -9.55
C CYS A 161 8.23 9.42 -9.47
N ASP A 162 8.02 10.70 -9.14
CA ASP A 162 6.68 11.30 -9.13
C ASP A 162 6.11 11.42 -10.54
N MET A 163 6.94 11.74 -11.53
CA MET A 163 6.54 11.74 -12.94
C MET A 163 6.10 10.35 -13.41
N GLU A 164 6.85 9.31 -13.07
CA GLU A 164 6.52 7.93 -13.43
C GLU A 164 5.23 7.45 -12.77
N ARG A 165 4.99 7.82 -11.51
CA ARG A 165 3.75 7.50 -10.80
C ARG A 165 2.54 8.21 -11.39
N LEU A 166 2.69 9.49 -11.74
CA LEU A 166 1.66 10.25 -12.45
C LEU A 166 1.37 9.60 -13.82
N LEU A 167 2.39 9.32 -14.62
CA LEU A 167 2.24 8.70 -15.93
C LEU A 167 1.56 7.33 -15.83
N SER A 168 1.91 6.54 -14.83
CA SER A 168 1.30 5.22 -14.61
C SER A 168 -0.18 5.31 -14.29
N LEU A 169 -0.56 6.27 -13.44
CA LEU A 169 -1.97 6.48 -13.10
C LEU A 169 -2.78 7.01 -14.28
N VAL A 170 -2.21 7.92 -15.08
CA VAL A 170 -2.84 8.44 -16.30
C VAL A 170 -2.95 7.35 -17.36
N ALA A 171 -1.91 6.53 -17.54
CA ALA A 171 -1.95 5.36 -18.43
C ALA A 171 -3.02 4.37 -17.99
N TYR A 172 -3.13 4.09 -16.69
CA TYR A 172 -4.19 3.24 -16.15
C TYR A 172 -5.57 3.85 -16.39
N LYS A 173 -5.77 5.17 -16.22
CA LYS A 173 -7.01 5.86 -16.58
C LYS A 173 -7.37 5.71 -18.06
N ALA A 174 -6.39 5.86 -18.96
CA ALA A 174 -6.60 5.76 -20.40
C ALA A 174 -6.95 4.33 -20.84
N LEU A 175 -6.34 3.32 -20.20
CA LEU A 175 -6.56 1.90 -20.53
C LEU A 175 -7.80 1.30 -19.83
N PHE A 176 -8.13 1.76 -18.63
CA PHE A 176 -9.22 1.24 -17.79
C PHE A 176 -10.10 2.37 -17.21
N PRO A 177 -10.77 3.18 -18.05
CA PRO A 177 -11.48 4.37 -17.60
C PRO A 177 -12.63 4.06 -16.63
N SER A 178 -13.33 2.93 -16.82
CA SER A 178 -14.41 2.50 -15.94
C SER A 178 -13.93 2.17 -14.53
N ASP A 179 -12.81 1.46 -14.40
CA ASP A 179 -12.25 1.10 -13.09
C ASP A 179 -11.57 2.30 -12.42
N TYR A 180 -10.96 3.20 -13.21
CA TYR A 180 -10.46 4.48 -12.70
C TYR A 180 -11.56 5.36 -12.11
N ALA A 181 -12.76 5.39 -12.71
CA ALA A 181 -13.90 6.11 -12.13
C ALA A 181 -14.34 5.50 -10.79
N LEU A 182 -14.25 4.18 -10.62
CA LEU A 182 -14.49 3.51 -9.34
C LEU A 182 -13.40 3.85 -8.32
N LEU A 183 -12.14 3.91 -8.75
CA LEU A 183 -11.00 4.27 -7.90
C LEU A 183 -11.18 5.65 -7.26
N GLN A 184 -11.75 6.61 -7.99
CA GLN A 184 -12.05 7.97 -7.48
C GLN A 184 -12.98 7.98 -6.26
N VAL A 185 -13.83 6.96 -6.13
CA VAL A 185 -14.78 6.81 -5.01
C VAL A 185 -14.35 5.71 -4.02
N GLY A 186 -13.10 5.25 -4.09
CA GLY A 186 -12.57 4.20 -3.21
C GLY A 186 -13.17 2.83 -3.48
N LYS A 187 -13.38 2.49 -4.75
CA LYS A 187 -13.95 1.22 -5.21
C LYS A 187 -13.18 0.70 -6.43
N GLY A 188 -13.57 -0.48 -6.91
CA GLY A 188 -13.01 -1.06 -8.13
C GLY A 188 -11.81 -1.97 -7.87
N PHE A 189 -11.28 -2.52 -8.96
CA PHE A 189 -10.27 -3.56 -8.95
C PHE A 189 -8.95 -3.03 -8.40
N LEU A 190 -8.46 -1.90 -8.94
CA LEU A 190 -7.20 -1.31 -8.47
C LEU A 190 -7.27 -0.89 -7.00
N HIS A 191 -8.40 -0.32 -6.55
CA HIS A 191 -8.58 0.00 -5.13
C HIS A 191 -8.50 -1.24 -4.26
N THR A 192 -9.18 -2.32 -4.67
CA THR A 192 -9.18 -3.60 -3.94
C THR A 192 -7.76 -4.17 -3.80
N LEU A 193 -6.95 -4.12 -4.87
CA LEU A 193 -5.55 -4.52 -4.81
C LEU A 193 -4.76 -3.67 -3.82
N LEU A 194 -4.90 -2.34 -3.87
CA LEU A 194 -4.15 -1.44 -2.99
C LEU A 194 -4.51 -1.64 -1.51
N THR A 195 -5.79 -1.85 -1.19
CA THR A 195 -6.25 -2.20 0.16
C THR A 195 -5.83 -3.60 0.60
N GLY A 196 -5.51 -4.48 -0.36
CA GLY A 196 -5.02 -5.84 -0.10
C GLY A 196 -3.73 -5.89 0.71
N LYS A 197 -2.97 -4.78 0.80
CA LYS A 197 -1.82 -4.67 1.71
C LYS A 197 -2.19 -4.95 3.16
N GLU A 198 -3.27 -4.35 3.65
CA GLU A 198 -3.66 -4.47 5.07
C GLU A 198 -3.93 -5.94 5.40
N TRP A 199 -4.61 -6.63 4.47
CA TRP A 199 -4.86 -8.07 4.57
C TRP A 199 -3.57 -8.91 4.54
N LEU A 200 -2.62 -8.60 3.64
CA LEU A 200 -1.34 -9.30 3.56
C LEU A 200 -0.52 -9.15 4.84
N VAL A 201 -0.45 -7.93 5.37
CA VAL A 201 0.26 -7.63 6.62
C VAL A 201 -0.42 -8.37 7.77
N GLN A 202 -1.74 -8.25 7.91
CA GLN A 202 -2.48 -8.92 8.99
C GLN A 202 -2.27 -10.43 8.97
N HIS A 203 -2.43 -11.08 7.82
CA HIS A 203 -2.31 -12.54 7.73
C HIS A 203 -0.90 -13.05 8.08
N ARG A 204 0.15 -12.32 7.67
CA ARG A 204 1.52 -12.66 8.05
C ARG A 204 1.79 -12.38 9.53
N SER A 205 1.28 -11.27 10.06
CA SER A 205 1.41 -10.90 11.47
C SER A 205 0.73 -11.91 12.40
N GLU A 206 -0.45 -12.43 12.05
CA GLU A 206 -1.15 -13.46 12.84
C GLU A 206 -0.27 -14.70 13.11
N GLY A 207 0.49 -15.14 12.10
CA GLY A 207 1.42 -16.27 12.23
C GLY A 207 2.63 -15.98 13.13
N LEU A 208 3.08 -14.73 13.17
CA LEU A 208 4.16 -14.28 14.06
C LEU A 208 3.66 -14.07 15.49
N GLU A 209 2.47 -13.49 15.65
CA GLU A 209 1.81 -13.31 16.95
C GLU A 209 1.51 -14.63 17.63
N ALA A 210 1.10 -15.66 16.88
CA ALA A 210 0.93 -17.01 17.41
C ALA A 210 2.25 -17.58 17.97
N GLN A 211 3.38 -17.38 17.27
CA GLN A 211 4.70 -17.80 17.73
C GLN A 211 5.13 -17.02 18.99
N ILE A 212 4.85 -15.72 19.05
CA ILE A 212 5.11 -14.90 20.23
C ILE A 212 4.32 -15.46 21.42
N ALA A 213 3.02 -15.73 21.26
CA ALA A 213 2.18 -16.26 22.31
C ALA A 213 2.67 -17.62 22.84
N ASP A 214 3.15 -18.50 21.96
CA ASP A 214 3.75 -19.78 22.35
C ASP A 214 5.03 -19.59 23.18
N ILE A 215 5.92 -18.68 22.76
CA ILE A 215 7.17 -18.39 23.50
C ILE A 215 6.87 -17.73 24.85
N GLU A 216 5.91 -16.81 24.92
CA GLU A 216 5.47 -16.19 26.17
C GLU A 216 4.88 -17.22 27.15
N LYS A 217 4.16 -18.22 26.63
CA LYS A 217 3.69 -19.35 27.43
C LYS A 217 4.85 -20.21 27.95
N GLU A 218 5.91 -20.39 27.17
CA GLU A 218 7.12 -21.07 27.64
C GLU A 218 7.83 -20.27 28.74
N ILE A 219 7.95 -18.94 28.59
CA ILE A 219 8.53 -18.05 29.61
C ILE A 219 7.76 -18.19 30.93
N SER A 220 6.42 -18.04 30.89
CA SER A 220 5.58 -18.17 32.09
C SER A 220 5.69 -19.55 32.75
N SER A 221 5.86 -20.61 31.95
CA SER A 221 6.10 -21.96 32.46
C SER A 221 7.45 -22.04 33.18
N ILE A 222 8.52 -21.50 32.59
CA ILE A 222 9.86 -21.44 33.21
C ILE A 222 9.82 -20.67 34.53
N GLU A 223 9.13 -19.53 34.56
CA GLU A 223 8.96 -18.75 35.79
C GLU A 223 8.22 -19.54 36.87
N THR A 224 7.14 -20.23 36.49
CA THR A 224 6.38 -21.09 37.41
C THR A 224 7.26 -22.21 37.98
N TRP A 225 8.01 -22.92 37.12
CA TRP A 225 8.94 -23.97 37.54
C TRP A 225 10.06 -23.42 38.42
N ARG A 226 10.59 -22.23 38.12
CA ARG A 226 11.59 -21.54 38.94
C ARG A 226 11.05 -21.31 40.36
N HIS A 227 9.85 -20.75 40.49
CA HIS A 227 9.24 -20.51 41.80
C HIS A 227 9.00 -21.81 42.58
N LEU A 228 8.47 -22.85 41.93
CA LEU A 228 8.26 -24.16 42.54
C LEU A 228 9.57 -24.79 43.02
N SER A 229 10.64 -24.73 42.21
CA SER A 229 11.93 -25.28 42.60
C SER A 229 12.58 -24.49 43.75
N ILE A 230 12.40 -23.16 43.81
CA ILE A 230 12.82 -22.37 44.98
C ILE A 230 12.06 -22.83 46.22
N ASP A 231 10.75 -23.03 46.12
CA ASP A 231 9.92 -23.53 47.22
C ASP A 231 10.33 -24.95 47.68
N GLU A 232 10.64 -25.84 46.75
CA GLU A 232 11.16 -27.19 47.05
C GLU A 232 12.50 -27.13 47.81
N ILE A 233 13.41 -26.26 47.38
CA ILE A 233 14.69 -26.02 48.05
C ILE A 233 14.43 -25.46 49.46
N ASN A 234 13.57 -24.45 49.59
CA ASN A 234 13.22 -23.87 50.88
C ASN A 234 12.67 -24.92 51.85
N LEU A 235 11.72 -25.74 51.40
CA LEU A 235 11.13 -26.80 52.20
C LEU A 235 12.18 -27.84 52.63
N LEU A 236 13.10 -28.20 51.73
CA LEU A 236 14.19 -29.14 52.03
C LEU A 236 15.10 -28.61 53.15
N PHE A 237 15.50 -27.34 53.08
CA PHE A 237 16.41 -26.74 54.08
C PHE A 237 15.71 -26.43 55.41
N VAL A 238 14.43 -26.06 55.38
CA VAL A 238 13.63 -25.82 56.59
C VAL A 238 13.09 -27.11 57.22
N ALA A 239 13.22 -28.28 56.55
CA ALA A 239 12.70 -29.57 57.01
C ALA A 239 13.09 -29.92 58.47
N SER A 240 14.31 -29.57 58.89
CA SER A 240 14.79 -29.82 60.26
C SER A 240 14.07 -28.97 61.33
N SER A 241 13.53 -27.82 60.95
CA SER A 241 12.80 -26.87 61.81
C SER A 241 11.30 -26.89 61.55
N PHE A 242 10.82 -27.84 60.73
CA PHE A 242 9.45 -27.87 60.23
C PHE A 242 8.41 -28.07 61.33
N ASP A 243 8.77 -28.73 62.43
CA ASP A 243 7.89 -28.85 63.61
C ASP A 243 7.51 -27.51 64.23
N ARG A 244 8.35 -26.46 64.07
CA ARG A 244 8.04 -25.10 64.54
C ARG A 244 6.95 -24.44 63.70
N ILE A 245 6.83 -24.84 62.44
CA ILE A 245 5.80 -24.39 61.50
C ILE A 245 4.51 -25.20 61.73
N LYS A 246 4.65 -26.52 61.92
CA LYS A 246 3.54 -27.47 62.14
C LYS A 246 2.84 -27.27 63.48
N ASN A 247 3.60 -27.06 64.56
CA ASN A 247 3.09 -27.06 65.94
C ASN A 247 3.00 -25.66 66.57
N TYR A 248 2.85 -24.60 65.77
CA TYR A 248 2.67 -23.26 66.31
C TYR A 248 1.44 -23.24 67.25
N GLN A 249 1.69 -22.98 68.54
CA GLN A 249 0.75 -23.17 69.63
C GLN A 249 -0.37 -22.11 69.60
N GLY A 250 -1.56 -22.51 69.17
CA GLY A 250 -2.79 -21.73 69.22
C GLY A 250 -4.02 -22.58 68.88
N TYR A 251 -5.22 -22.06 69.18
CA TYR A 251 -6.57 -22.66 69.07
C TYR A 251 -7.01 -23.09 67.63
N PHE A 252 -6.08 -23.47 66.75
CA PHE A 252 -6.36 -23.78 65.34
C PHE A 252 -5.93 -25.20 64.95
N PRO A 253 -6.59 -25.82 63.95
CA PRO A 253 -6.26 -27.17 63.51
C PRO A 253 -4.82 -27.26 62.98
N SER A 254 -4.14 -28.35 63.32
CA SER A 254 -2.87 -28.74 62.70
C SER A 254 -3.06 -28.97 61.19
N ILE A 255 -2.04 -28.67 60.40
CA ILE A 255 -2.05 -29.03 58.97
C ILE A 255 -2.05 -30.56 58.88
N GLN A 256 -3.03 -31.12 58.17
CA GLN A 256 -3.07 -32.55 57.88
C GLN A 256 -2.19 -32.83 56.66
N PHE A 257 -0.92 -33.15 56.92
CA PHE A 257 0.04 -33.44 55.86
C PHE A 257 -0.22 -34.79 55.16
N ASP A 258 -0.97 -35.70 55.78
CA ASP A 258 -1.26 -37.03 55.24
C ASP A 258 -2.08 -36.98 53.93
N SER A 259 -2.70 -35.84 53.61
CA SER A 259 -3.44 -35.60 52.36
C SER A 259 -2.66 -34.82 51.30
N ILE A 260 -1.48 -34.28 51.61
CA ILE A 260 -0.71 -33.42 50.71
C ILE A 260 0.11 -34.26 49.73
N GLN A 261 0.01 -33.96 48.44
CA GLN A 261 0.63 -34.74 47.35
C GLN A 261 1.81 -34.04 46.68
N ASN A 262 1.96 -32.72 46.84
CA ASN A 262 3.03 -31.95 46.19
C ASN A 262 3.55 -30.78 47.07
N PRO A 263 4.75 -30.26 46.78
CA PRO A 263 5.36 -29.14 47.52
C PRO A 263 4.52 -27.85 47.53
N GLN A 264 3.78 -27.58 46.45
CA GLN A 264 2.95 -26.38 46.33
C GLN A 264 1.81 -26.35 47.36
N GLU A 265 1.11 -27.48 47.55
CA GLU A 265 0.10 -27.65 48.59
C GLU A 265 0.66 -27.44 50.01
N VAL A 266 1.94 -27.79 50.24
CA VAL A 266 2.62 -27.50 51.52
C VAL A 266 2.79 -25.99 51.71
N ILE A 267 3.28 -25.28 50.70
CA ILE A 267 3.46 -23.82 50.74
C ILE A 267 2.12 -23.11 50.91
N GLU A 268 1.07 -23.51 50.20
CA GLU A 268 -0.29 -22.97 50.35
C GLU A 268 -0.83 -23.19 51.77
N ALA A 269 -0.63 -24.38 52.35
CA ALA A 269 -1.04 -24.67 53.71
C ALA A 269 -0.28 -23.84 54.77
N ILE A 270 0.98 -23.50 54.50
CA ILE A 270 1.78 -22.60 55.35
C ILE A 270 1.31 -21.15 55.19
N THR A 271 1.15 -20.68 53.96
CA THR A 271 0.88 -19.27 53.62
C THR A 271 -0.57 -18.83 53.87
N SER A 272 -1.52 -19.77 53.87
CA SER A 272 -2.93 -19.53 54.23
C SER A 272 -3.13 -19.03 55.66
N ASN A 273 -2.11 -19.11 56.52
CA ASN A 273 -2.12 -18.55 57.87
C ASN A 273 -1.00 -17.53 58.05
N THR A 274 -1.35 -16.29 58.38
CA THR A 274 -0.41 -15.16 58.53
C THR A 274 0.74 -15.46 59.51
N GLN A 275 0.47 -16.12 60.63
CA GLN A 275 1.49 -16.39 61.65
C GLN A 275 2.44 -17.52 61.23
N ARG A 276 1.93 -18.58 60.57
CA ARG A 276 2.78 -19.64 60.01
C ARG A 276 3.66 -19.10 58.88
N LYS A 277 3.09 -18.24 58.04
CA LYS A 277 3.82 -17.52 57.00
C LYS A 277 4.99 -16.71 57.58
N GLU A 278 4.75 -15.89 58.61
CA GLU A 278 5.81 -15.11 59.27
C GLU A 278 6.94 -16.00 59.83
N VAL A 279 6.59 -17.14 60.45
CA VAL A 279 7.59 -18.09 60.99
C VAL A 279 8.38 -18.75 59.86
N TYR A 280 7.72 -19.15 58.77
CA TYR A 280 8.35 -19.73 57.61
C TYR A 280 9.30 -18.74 56.92
N GLU A 281 8.85 -17.51 56.67
CA GLU A 281 9.65 -16.44 56.09
C GLU A 281 10.88 -16.12 56.96
N ALA A 282 10.73 -16.07 58.28
CA ALA A 282 11.86 -15.86 59.20
C ALA A 282 12.86 -17.02 59.22
N LEU A 283 12.43 -18.26 58.90
CA LEU A 283 13.31 -19.42 58.77
C LEU A 283 14.05 -19.39 57.43
N VAL A 284 13.34 -19.09 56.34
CA VAL A 284 13.93 -18.91 55.00
C VAL A 284 14.95 -17.77 54.99
N GLU A 285 14.67 -16.67 55.69
CA GLU A 285 15.61 -15.54 55.78
C GLU A 285 16.95 -15.95 56.42
N LYS A 286 16.92 -16.83 57.42
CA LYS A 286 18.13 -17.38 58.05
C LYS A 286 18.90 -18.33 57.14
N LEU A 287 18.27 -18.89 56.11
CA LEU A 287 18.97 -19.75 55.15
C LEU A 287 19.96 -18.97 54.28
N LYS A 288 19.80 -17.64 54.17
CA LYS A 288 20.74 -16.78 53.44
C LYS A 288 22.15 -16.76 54.04
N ASP A 289 22.31 -17.19 55.29
CA ASP A 289 23.61 -17.37 55.94
C ASP A 289 24.27 -18.72 55.62
N ASN A 290 23.63 -19.58 54.83
CA ASN A 290 24.13 -20.92 54.47
C ASN A 290 24.64 -20.93 53.02
N ASP A 291 25.94 -21.18 52.86
CA ASP A 291 26.63 -21.17 51.56
C ASP A 291 26.03 -22.17 50.55
N ASP A 292 25.67 -23.40 50.94
CA ASP A 292 25.08 -24.42 50.03
C ASP A 292 23.66 -24.04 49.59
N TYR A 293 22.89 -23.38 50.46
CA TYR A 293 21.58 -22.84 50.09
C TYR A 293 21.73 -21.73 49.05
N VAL A 294 22.60 -20.76 49.32
CA VAL A 294 22.83 -19.61 48.44
C VAL A 294 23.34 -20.06 47.07
N GLU A 295 24.29 -21.00 47.02
CA GLU A 295 24.82 -21.55 45.76
C GLU A 295 23.74 -22.26 44.93
N ARG A 296 22.85 -23.03 45.55
CA ARG A 296 21.77 -23.72 44.82
C ARG A 296 20.73 -22.78 44.26
N ILE A 297 20.33 -21.76 45.04
CA ILE A 297 19.40 -20.74 44.58
C ILE A 297 20.02 -19.94 43.43
N SER A 298 21.28 -19.53 43.56
CA SER A 298 21.95 -18.73 42.52
C SER A 298 22.07 -19.50 41.20
N VAL A 299 22.47 -20.78 41.23
CA VAL A 299 22.57 -21.62 40.02
C VAL A 299 21.22 -21.76 39.32
N LEU A 300 20.13 -21.92 40.09
CA LEU A 300 18.78 -22.04 39.55
C LEU A 300 18.27 -20.72 38.96
N GLU A 301 18.46 -19.61 39.68
CA GLU A 301 18.07 -18.27 39.23
C GLU A 301 18.85 -17.86 37.98
N GLU A 302 20.16 -18.10 37.93
CA GLU A 302 20.96 -17.81 36.75
C GLU A 302 20.54 -18.66 35.53
N GLY A 303 20.31 -19.96 35.73
CA GLY A 303 19.92 -20.86 34.65
C GLY A 303 18.57 -20.47 34.04
N SER A 304 17.57 -20.22 34.89
CA SER A 304 16.24 -19.80 34.46
C SER A 304 16.24 -18.41 33.84
N SER A 305 16.99 -17.45 34.40
CA SER A 305 17.07 -16.08 33.87
C SER A 305 17.72 -16.05 32.49
N LYS A 306 18.81 -16.79 32.25
CA LYS A 306 19.44 -16.90 30.91
C LYS A 306 18.49 -17.45 29.86
N GLU A 307 17.67 -18.43 30.25
CA GLU A 307 16.74 -19.09 29.33
C GLU A 307 15.49 -18.24 29.04
N ILE A 308 15.04 -17.43 30.02
CA ILE A 308 14.02 -16.38 29.84
C ILE A 308 14.56 -15.27 28.93
N GLU A 309 15.75 -14.74 29.20
CA GLU A 309 16.39 -13.68 28.41
C GLU A 309 16.52 -14.10 26.94
N LYS A 310 16.99 -15.33 26.68
CA LYS A 310 17.06 -15.89 25.33
C LYS A 310 15.72 -15.91 24.61
N ARG A 311 14.63 -16.27 25.30
CA ARG A 311 13.27 -16.27 24.73
C ARG A 311 12.73 -14.85 24.54
N GLN A 312 13.03 -13.93 25.44
CA GLN A 312 12.66 -12.52 25.30
C GLN A 312 13.33 -11.90 24.07
N ILE A 313 14.60 -12.23 23.80
CA ILE A 313 15.28 -11.82 22.56
C ILE A 313 14.56 -12.37 21.32
N GLN A 314 14.08 -13.61 21.36
CA GLN A 314 13.29 -14.19 20.26
C GLN A 314 11.96 -13.46 20.06
N VAL A 315 11.25 -13.16 21.15
CA VAL A 315 10.01 -12.36 21.11
C VAL A 315 10.27 -10.99 20.49
N GLN A 316 11.32 -10.28 20.94
CA GLN A 316 11.70 -9.00 20.36
C GLN A 316 12.03 -9.11 18.87
N ALA A 317 12.72 -10.17 18.45
CA ALA A 317 13.02 -10.40 17.04
C ALA A 317 11.74 -10.59 16.20
N LEU A 318 10.76 -11.35 16.70
CA LEU A 318 9.47 -11.55 16.02
C LEU A 318 8.64 -10.25 16.00
N GLN A 319 8.62 -9.48 17.08
CA GLN A 319 7.97 -8.17 17.13
C GLN A 319 8.59 -7.20 16.12
N ASN A 320 9.91 -7.20 15.97
CA ASN A 320 10.60 -6.42 14.95
C ASN A 320 10.22 -6.86 13.53
N GLN A 321 10.02 -8.16 13.28
CA GLN A 321 9.54 -8.65 11.99
C GLN A 321 8.13 -8.14 11.67
N ILE A 322 7.23 -8.10 12.66
CA ILE A 322 5.88 -7.51 12.49
C ILE A 322 5.99 -6.03 12.13
N LEU A 323 6.82 -5.27 12.84
CA LEU A 323 7.05 -3.85 12.54
C LEU A 323 7.61 -3.64 11.14
N ASP A 324 8.54 -4.49 10.71
CA ASP A 324 9.13 -4.41 9.37
C ASP A 324 8.06 -4.69 8.30
N LEU A 325 7.17 -5.67 8.48
CA LEU A 325 6.06 -5.95 7.56
C LEU A 325 5.12 -4.75 7.37
N GLU A 326 4.77 -4.05 8.45
CA GLU A 326 3.90 -2.86 8.38
C GLU A 326 4.55 -1.68 7.65
N ARG A 327 5.88 -1.59 7.70
CA ARG A 327 6.67 -0.53 7.05
C ARG A 327 6.83 -0.77 5.55
N THR A 328 6.88 -2.03 5.12
CA THR A 328 7.10 -2.45 3.73
C THR A 328 6.03 -1.92 2.77
N GLU A 329 6.41 -1.60 1.53
CA GLU A 329 5.48 -1.21 0.47
C GLU A 329 4.75 -2.43 -0.10
N LEU A 330 3.53 -2.22 -0.62
CA LEU A 330 2.76 -3.30 -1.24
C LEU A 330 3.54 -4.03 -2.35
N SER A 331 4.28 -3.28 -3.18
CA SER A 331 5.09 -3.82 -4.28
C SER A 331 6.04 -4.91 -3.80
N GLN A 332 6.78 -4.64 -2.73
CA GLN A 332 7.72 -5.58 -2.13
C GLN A 332 7.00 -6.76 -1.46
N LEU A 333 5.91 -6.52 -0.72
CA LEU A 333 5.13 -7.60 -0.10
C LEU A 333 4.61 -8.61 -1.14
N VAL A 334 4.17 -8.11 -2.30
CA VAL A 334 3.68 -8.93 -3.42
C VAL A 334 4.82 -9.71 -4.07
N GLN A 335 6.00 -9.11 -4.24
CA GLN A 335 7.18 -9.79 -4.80
C GLN A 335 7.71 -10.92 -3.88
N GLU A 336 7.51 -10.79 -2.57
CA GLU A 336 7.88 -11.81 -1.58
C GLU A 336 6.89 -12.98 -1.50
N LEU A 337 5.77 -12.95 -2.22
CA LEU A 337 4.83 -14.08 -2.27
C LEU A 337 5.42 -15.22 -3.11
N ASP A 338 5.12 -16.46 -2.72
CA ASP A 338 5.50 -17.66 -3.50
C ASP A 338 4.94 -17.61 -4.93
N ASP A 339 3.73 -17.06 -5.07
CA ASP A 339 3.09 -16.79 -6.35
C ASP A 339 2.53 -15.36 -6.37
N PRO A 340 3.28 -14.38 -6.92
CA PRO A 340 2.80 -13.00 -7.07
C PRO A 340 1.57 -12.90 -7.98
N SER A 341 1.37 -13.82 -8.93
CA SER A 341 0.22 -13.78 -9.85
C SER A 341 -1.09 -14.04 -9.11
N ALA A 342 -1.05 -14.85 -8.05
CA ALA A 342 -2.20 -15.11 -7.20
C ALA A 342 -2.70 -13.85 -6.48
N PHE A 343 -1.88 -12.82 -6.29
CA PHE A 343 -2.34 -11.55 -5.72
C PHE A 343 -3.36 -10.84 -6.63
N PHE A 344 -3.21 -10.99 -7.95
CA PHE A 344 -4.04 -10.33 -8.95
C PHE A 344 -5.31 -11.12 -9.32
N ASP A 345 -5.41 -12.38 -8.91
CA ASP A 345 -6.59 -13.23 -9.11
C ASP A 345 -7.65 -12.96 -8.03
N LEU A 346 -8.39 -11.86 -8.20
CA LEU A 346 -9.45 -11.42 -7.30
C LEU A 346 -10.75 -12.16 -7.59
N ARG A 347 -10.97 -13.27 -6.89
CA ARG A 347 -12.21 -14.08 -6.95
C ARG A 347 -13.23 -13.65 -5.89
N PRO A 348 -14.54 -13.93 -6.09
CA PRO A 348 -15.59 -13.51 -5.16
C PRO A 348 -15.35 -13.91 -3.69
N GLU A 349 -14.69 -15.05 -3.45
CA GLU A 349 -14.41 -15.58 -2.11
C GLU A 349 -13.29 -14.80 -1.38
N ARG A 350 -12.51 -14.02 -2.13
CA ARG A 350 -11.38 -13.23 -1.61
C ARG A 350 -11.73 -11.76 -1.40
N LEU A 351 -12.96 -11.36 -1.75
CA LEU A 351 -13.43 -9.99 -1.60
C LEU A 351 -14.13 -9.82 -0.26
N ALA A 352 -14.01 -8.62 0.32
CA ALA A 352 -14.79 -8.24 1.50
C ALA A 352 -16.31 -8.33 1.23
N ARG A 353 -16.72 -8.03 -0.01
CA ARG A 353 -18.08 -8.20 -0.50
C ARG A 353 -18.06 -8.94 -1.83
N SER A 354 -18.52 -10.19 -1.85
CA SER A 354 -18.52 -11.03 -3.05
C SER A 354 -19.30 -10.43 -4.23
N ALA A 355 -20.34 -9.62 -3.96
CA ALA A 355 -21.11 -8.92 -4.98
C ALA A 355 -20.29 -7.89 -5.78
N ASP A 356 -19.18 -7.39 -5.22
CA ASP A 356 -18.32 -6.40 -5.87
C ASP A 356 -17.65 -6.97 -7.13
N PHE A 357 -17.47 -8.30 -7.20
CA PHE A 357 -16.90 -8.97 -8.38
C PHE A 357 -17.71 -8.69 -9.65
N GLU A 358 -19.04 -8.80 -9.56
CA GLU A 358 -19.95 -8.52 -10.67
C GLU A 358 -20.25 -7.02 -10.78
N GLU A 359 -20.48 -6.33 -9.65
CA GLU A 359 -20.81 -4.88 -9.63
C GLU A 359 -19.72 -4.03 -10.30
N TYR A 360 -18.46 -4.42 -10.14
CA TYR A 360 -17.31 -3.72 -10.71
C TYR A 360 -16.68 -4.44 -11.91
N SER A 361 -17.33 -5.50 -12.43
CA SER A 361 -16.92 -6.20 -13.66
C SER A 361 -15.48 -6.73 -13.64
N PHE A 362 -15.04 -7.31 -12.51
CA PHE A 362 -13.66 -7.80 -12.32
C PHE A 362 -13.26 -8.84 -13.36
N ALA A 363 -14.17 -9.75 -13.73
CA ALA A 363 -13.93 -10.77 -14.75
C ALA A 363 -13.54 -10.16 -16.12
N SER A 364 -14.27 -9.14 -16.56
CA SER A 364 -14.00 -8.46 -17.83
C SER A 364 -12.66 -7.70 -17.81
N LEU A 365 -12.32 -7.12 -16.67
CA LEU A 365 -11.06 -6.40 -16.48
C LEU A 365 -9.86 -7.36 -16.51
N MET A 366 -9.95 -8.51 -15.82
CA MET A 366 -8.90 -9.54 -15.84
C MET A 366 -8.76 -10.22 -17.20
N ALA A 367 -9.84 -10.31 -18.00
CA ALA A 367 -9.79 -10.87 -19.35
C ALA A 367 -9.24 -9.88 -20.41
N ASN A 368 -9.04 -8.62 -20.05
CA ASN A 368 -8.53 -7.59 -20.97
C ASN A 368 -7.07 -7.90 -21.37
N PRO A 369 -6.70 -7.90 -22.66
CA PRO A 369 -5.32 -8.15 -23.10
C PRO A 369 -4.28 -7.19 -22.49
N LYS A 370 -4.70 -5.98 -22.09
CA LYS A 370 -3.85 -4.98 -21.46
C LYS A 370 -3.73 -5.17 -19.94
N PHE A 371 -4.42 -6.14 -19.34
CA PHE A 371 -4.38 -6.45 -17.90
C PHE A 371 -2.96 -6.55 -17.29
N PRO A 372 -1.95 -7.14 -17.97
CA PRO A 372 -0.59 -7.21 -17.43
C PRO A 372 0.04 -5.87 -17.06
N VAL A 373 -0.44 -4.74 -17.61
CA VAL A 373 0.04 -3.41 -17.22
C VAL A 373 -0.28 -3.09 -15.75
N ILE A 374 -1.41 -3.58 -15.22
CA ILE A 374 -1.79 -3.39 -13.81
C ILE A 374 -0.81 -4.15 -12.93
N GLN A 375 -0.46 -5.38 -13.32
CA GLN A 375 0.54 -6.19 -12.62
C GLN A 375 1.89 -5.49 -12.59
N TYR A 376 2.34 -5.00 -13.75
CA TYR A 376 3.57 -4.21 -13.86
C TYR A 376 3.55 -2.99 -12.94
N PHE A 377 2.47 -2.19 -12.92
CA PHE A 377 2.39 -0.98 -12.10
C PHE A 377 2.46 -1.27 -10.60
N ILE A 378 1.77 -2.31 -10.12
CA ILE A 378 1.77 -2.68 -8.70
C ILE A 378 3.10 -3.31 -8.31
N MET A 379 3.59 -4.30 -9.07
CA MET A 379 4.82 -5.02 -8.75
C MET A 379 6.04 -4.10 -8.73
N ASN A 380 6.08 -3.07 -9.58
CA ASN A 380 7.18 -2.11 -9.64
C ASN A 380 6.94 -0.83 -8.81
N GLY A 381 5.88 -0.78 -7.99
CA GLY A 381 5.57 0.38 -7.13
C GLY A 381 5.29 1.68 -7.91
N LYS A 382 4.91 1.57 -9.19
CA LYS A 382 4.55 2.71 -10.05
C LYS A 382 3.15 3.24 -9.73
N ILE A 383 2.26 2.36 -9.28
CA ILE A 383 1.04 2.75 -8.56
C ILE A 383 1.13 2.10 -7.19
N ASN A 384 1.06 2.91 -6.14
CA ASN A 384 1.19 2.47 -4.75
C ASN A 384 0.12 3.13 -3.87
N GLU A 385 0.20 2.91 -2.56
CA GLU A 385 -0.76 3.36 -1.56
C GLU A 385 -0.93 4.90 -1.53
N SER A 386 0.02 5.64 -2.09
CA SER A 386 -0.01 7.10 -2.19
C SER A 386 -0.64 7.63 -3.50
N TYR A 387 -1.33 6.77 -4.27
CA TYR A 387 -1.93 7.12 -5.58
C TYR A 387 -2.86 8.35 -5.52
N SER A 388 -3.52 8.58 -4.38
CA SER A 388 -4.44 9.71 -4.17
C SER A 388 -3.81 11.08 -4.40
N ARG A 389 -2.47 11.18 -4.28
CA ARG A 389 -1.67 12.37 -4.63
C ARG A 389 -1.95 12.87 -6.03
N TYR A 390 -2.11 11.95 -6.97
CA TYR A 390 -2.18 12.25 -8.39
C TYR A 390 -3.62 12.32 -8.91
N MET A 391 -4.62 12.25 -8.02
CA MET A 391 -6.05 12.29 -8.37
C MET A 391 -6.79 13.51 -7.83
N SER A 392 -6.25 14.21 -6.83
CA SER A 392 -6.96 15.26 -6.11
C SER A 392 -6.21 16.59 -6.13
N ILE A 393 -6.95 17.68 -6.31
CA ILE A 393 -6.39 19.04 -6.22
C ILE A 393 -6.21 19.37 -4.74
N PHE A 394 -5.02 19.83 -4.39
CA PHE A 394 -4.75 20.33 -3.05
C PHE A 394 -5.30 21.76 -2.86
N TYR A 395 -6.21 21.94 -1.90
CA TYR A 395 -6.74 23.25 -1.51
C TYR A 395 -5.97 23.80 -0.31
N GLN A 396 -5.36 24.98 -0.48
CA GLN A 396 -4.47 25.63 0.50
C GLN A 396 -5.17 26.17 1.77
N GLU A 397 -6.46 25.89 1.98
CA GLU A 397 -7.22 26.46 3.10
C GLU A 397 -6.76 25.96 4.48
N SER A 398 -6.29 24.71 4.54
CA SER A 398 -5.94 24.06 5.81
C SER A 398 -4.44 23.90 6.04
N MET A 399 -3.61 24.10 5.01
CA MET A 399 -2.18 23.81 5.06
C MET A 399 -1.43 24.46 3.89
N SER A 400 -0.14 24.72 4.06
CA SER A 400 0.74 25.22 3.00
C SER A 400 1.09 24.12 1.98
N ILE A 401 1.43 24.50 0.74
CA ILE A 401 1.94 23.54 -0.27
C ILE A 401 3.20 22.82 0.25
N LYS A 402 4.10 23.54 0.92
CA LYS A 402 5.33 22.99 1.50
C LYS A 402 5.07 21.89 2.52
N ASP A 403 4.13 22.13 3.42
CA ASP A 403 3.76 21.13 4.44
C ASP A 403 3.14 19.90 3.77
N MET A 404 2.32 20.08 2.73
CA MET A 404 1.80 18.97 1.95
C MET A 404 2.89 18.21 1.22
N ASP A 405 3.81 18.88 0.56
CA ASP A 405 4.93 18.22 -0.12
C ASP A 405 5.76 17.39 0.86
N MET A 406 5.98 17.88 2.08
CA MET A 406 6.62 17.11 3.13
C MET A 406 5.79 15.90 3.58
N ILE A 407 4.47 16.05 3.78
CA ILE A 407 3.58 14.91 4.09
C ILE A 407 3.64 13.87 2.98
N MET A 408 3.55 14.30 1.71
CA MET A 408 3.59 13.37 0.59
C MET A 408 4.95 12.67 0.49
N SER A 409 6.05 13.37 0.80
CA SER A 409 7.38 12.76 0.92
C SER A 409 7.38 11.62 1.95
N ILE A 410 6.77 11.84 3.13
CA ILE A 410 6.62 10.82 4.18
C ILE A 410 5.78 9.64 3.69
N LEU A 411 4.62 9.90 3.07
CA LEU A 411 3.71 8.86 2.58
C LEU A 411 4.36 7.99 1.49
N LEU A 412 5.14 8.61 0.60
CA LEU A 412 5.88 7.94 -0.47
C LEU A 412 7.15 7.23 0.00
N GLY A 413 7.51 7.32 1.29
CA GLY A 413 8.74 6.71 1.81
C GLY A 413 10.02 7.38 1.31
N ASN A 414 9.94 8.59 0.77
CA ASN A 414 11.12 9.36 0.37
C ASN A 414 11.93 9.78 1.61
N PRO A 415 13.22 10.16 1.47
CA PRO A 415 14.04 10.61 2.59
C PRO A 415 13.35 11.72 3.39
N GLY A 416 13.22 11.51 4.70
CA GLY A 416 12.65 12.48 5.61
C GLY A 416 13.58 13.67 5.85
N ASN A 417 13.04 14.71 6.48
CA ASN A 417 13.79 15.86 6.95
C ASN A 417 13.41 16.15 8.41
N PRO A 418 14.26 15.79 9.38
CA PRO A 418 14.01 16.03 10.79
C PRO A 418 13.79 17.51 11.16
N GLU A 419 14.45 18.42 10.45
CA GLU A 419 14.47 19.85 10.74
C GLU A 419 13.36 20.64 10.03
N TYR A 420 12.63 20.02 9.10
CA TYR A 420 11.52 20.68 8.42
C TYR A 420 10.49 21.17 9.44
N SER A 421 10.16 22.46 9.38
CA SER A 421 9.25 23.08 10.34
C SER A 421 7.84 23.15 9.79
N PHE A 422 6.96 22.27 10.25
CA PHE A 422 5.55 22.28 9.86
C PHE A 422 4.84 23.53 10.38
N SER A 423 4.13 24.24 9.51
CA SER A 423 3.34 25.42 9.92
C SER A 423 2.14 25.02 10.78
N SER A 424 1.61 23.82 10.56
CA SER A 424 0.48 23.25 11.30
C SER A 424 0.68 21.75 11.54
N PRO A 425 1.49 21.37 12.56
CA PRO A 425 1.85 19.97 12.79
C PRO A 425 0.64 19.10 13.15
N GLU A 426 -0.36 19.61 13.85
CA GLU A 426 -1.58 18.85 14.18
C GLU A 426 -2.37 18.47 12.92
N THR A 427 -2.49 19.40 11.97
CA THR A 427 -3.14 19.17 10.68
C THR A 427 -2.36 18.17 9.81
N ALA A 428 -1.03 18.15 9.93
CA ALA A 428 -0.17 17.17 9.28
C ALA A 428 -0.36 15.78 9.89
N LEU A 429 -0.37 15.68 11.22
CA LEU A 429 -0.59 14.43 11.94
C LEU A 429 -1.96 13.82 11.64
N LEU A 430 -3.00 14.58 11.29
CA LEU A 430 -4.27 14.01 10.83
C LEU A 430 -4.14 13.19 9.52
N ARG A 431 -3.16 13.51 8.67
CA ARG A 431 -2.97 12.92 7.33
C ARG A 431 -1.91 11.83 7.29
N ILE A 432 -1.07 11.73 8.31
CA ILE A 432 -0.06 10.68 8.43
C ILE A 432 -0.63 9.59 9.34
N SER A 433 -0.80 8.37 8.81
CA SER A 433 -1.25 7.22 9.62
C SER A 433 -0.14 6.70 10.54
N GLU A 434 -0.51 5.88 11.51
CA GLU A 434 0.43 5.22 12.42
C GLU A 434 1.46 4.36 11.68
N THR A 435 1.04 3.67 10.62
CA THR A 435 1.93 2.87 9.76
C THR A 435 3.03 3.70 9.11
N HIS A 436 2.72 4.93 8.68
CA HIS A 436 3.72 5.83 8.11
C HIS A 436 4.63 6.43 9.19
N LEU A 437 4.12 6.67 10.41
CA LEU A 437 4.94 7.17 11.53
C LEU A 437 6.01 6.19 12.00
N LYS A 438 5.80 4.88 11.78
CA LYS A 438 6.81 3.84 12.05
C LYS A 438 8.03 3.93 11.12
N ARG A 439 7.94 4.66 10.00
CA ARG A 439 9.01 4.75 8.99
C ARG A 439 10.04 5.84 9.34
N PRO A 440 11.32 5.69 8.92
CA PRO A 440 12.37 6.68 9.19
C PRO A 440 12.07 8.06 8.60
N CYS A 441 11.38 8.09 7.44
CA CYS A 441 11.02 9.32 6.75
C CYS A 441 10.11 10.26 7.58
N ALA A 442 9.34 9.70 8.52
CA ALA A 442 8.42 10.44 9.37
C ALA A 442 9.07 11.11 10.59
N ARG A 443 10.35 10.83 10.86
CA ARG A 443 11.10 11.40 11.98
C ARG A 443 11.29 12.90 11.77
N ASN A 444 10.48 13.70 12.45
CA ASN A 444 10.48 15.16 12.36
C ASN A 444 10.27 15.81 13.72
N TYR A 445 11.04 16.86 14.03
CA TYR A 445 11.03 17.51 15.35
C TYR A 445 9.71 18.22 15.65
N THR A 446 9.12 18.91 14.66
CA THR A 446 7.84 19.60 14.88
C THR A 446 6.68 18.62 15.03
N LEU A 447 6.71 17.48 14.32
CA LEU A 447 5.73 16.40 14.50
C LEU A 447 5.89 15.72 15.87
N LEU A 448 7.12 15.39 16.27
CA LEU A 448 7.40 14.78 17.58
C LEU A 448 6.91 15.68 18.72
N ARG A 449 7.19 16.98 18.65
CA ARG A 449 6.71 17.96 19.64
C ARG A 449 5.19 17.98 19.77
N ALA A 450 4.46 17.86 18.65
CA ALA A 450 3.00 17.82 18.66
C ALA A 450 2.48 16.48 19.23
N LEU A 451 3.12 15.36 18.88
CA LEU A 451 2.78 14.03 19.39
C LEU A 451 2.93 13.93 20.91
N LEU A 452 4.01 14.51 21.47
CA LEU A 452 4.27 14.52 22.91
C LEU A 452 3.20 15.27 23.72
N LYS A 453 2.47 16.21 23.11
CA LYS A 453 1.44 17.00 23.81
C LYS A 453 0.08 16.33 23.91
N ASN A 454 -0.35 15.62 22.86
CA ASN A 454 -1.77 15.33 22.66
C ASN A 454 -2.10 13.92 22.13
N ASN A 455 -1.14 13.01 21.88
CA ASN A 455 -1.46 11.83 21.07
C ASN A 455 -0.68 10.54 21.40
N SER A 456 -1.27 9.63 22.18
CA SER A 456 -0.58 8.41 22.66
C SER A 456 -0.30 7.36 21.58
N ALA A 457 -1.27 7.02 20.72
CA ALA A 457 -1.11 5.94 19.74
C ALA A 457 -0.12 6.30 18.62
N LYS A 458 -0.21 7.52 18.09
CA LYS A 458 0.72 8.01 17.07
C LYS A 458 2.12 8.27 17.62
N ALA A 459 2.24 8.70 18.88
CA ALA A 459 3.53 8.79 19.54
C ALA A 459 4.16 7.39 19.69
N HIS A 460 3.39 6.41 20.17
CA HIS A 460 3.83 5.02 20.26
C HIS A 460 4.31 4.49 18.91
N ALA A 461 3.58 4.72 17.83
CA ALA A 461 3.98 4.30 16.48
C ALA A 461 5.32 4.91 16.04
N LEU A 462 5.55 6.21 16.28
CA LEU A 462 6.82 6.86 15.97
C LEU A 462 7.97 6.28 16.81
N PHE A 463 7.76 6.12 18.12
CA PHE A 463 8.79 5.55 19.01
C PHE A 463 9.08 4.08 18.71
N ALA A 464 8.08 3.28 18.33
CA ALA A 464 8.30 1.91 17.87
C ALA A 464 9.24 1.88 16.65
N GLY A 465 9.05 2.78 15.69
CA GLY A 465 9.95 2.92 14.53
C GLY A 465 11.36 3.40 14.90
N VAL A 466 11.48 4.35 15.84
CA VAL A 466 12.79 4.84 16.34
C VAL A 466 13.53 3.74 17.09
N ARG A 467 12.83 2.98 17.96
CA ARG A 467 13.36 1.85 18.71
C ARG A 467 13.81 0.73 17.79
N ARG A 468 13.03 0.41 16.75
CA ARG A 468 13.41 -0.61 15.76
C ARG A 468 14.78 -0.27 15.15
N ASP A 469 14.97 0.96 14.73
CA ASP A 469 16.18 1.36 14.01
C ASP A 469 17.33 1.79 14.95
N LEU A 470 17.09 1.78 16.27
CA LEU A 470 18.03 2.27 17.28
C LEU A 470 18.52 3.69 16.97
N ASP A 471 17.62 4.56 16.49
CA ASP A 471 17.94 5.92 16.06
C ASP A 471 18.05 6.88 17.26
N TYR A 472 19.08 6.67 18.06
CA TYR A 472 19.42 7.54 19.20
C TYR A 472 19.82 8.95 18.75
N ASP A 473 20.38 9.08 17.54
CA ASP A 473 20.76 10.38 16.96
C ASP A 473 19.54 11.27 16.78
N PHE A 474 18.42 10.75 16.29
CA PHE A 474 17.18 11.51 16.19
C PHE A 474 16.69 12.02 17.55
N ILE A 475 16.74 11.19 18.59
CA ILE A 475 16.34 11.57 19.96
C ILE A 475 17.26 12.66 20.52
N LEU A 476 18.58 12.46 20.41
CA LEU A 476 19.59 13.41 20.88
C LEU A 476 19.49 14.74 20.16
N ASN A 477 19.42 14.73 18.83
CA ASN A 477 19.31 15.94 18.04
C ASN A 477 17.99 16.68 18.33
N TYR A 478 16.90 15.98 18.60
CA TYR A 478 15.66 16.61 19.08
C TYR A 478 15.84 17.25 20.46
N ALA A 479 16.51 16.58 21.40
CA ALA A 479 16.71 17.06 22.76
C ALA A 479 17.55 18.34 22.85
N ILE A 480 18.52 18.52 21.94
CA ILE A 480 19.31 19.77 21.82
C ILE A 480 18.69 20.80 20.88
N SER A 481 17.59 20.46 20.20
CA SER A 481 16.93 21.38 19.26
C SER A 481 16.10 22.45 19.98
N THR A 482 15.75 23.49 19.24
CA THR A 482 14.79 24.52 19.69
C THR A 482 13.35 23.99 19.86
N HIS A 483 13.08 22.75 19.44
CA HIS A 483 11.78 22.11 19.52
C HIS A 483 11.58 21.28 20.79
N TYR A 484 12.63 21.10 21.60
CA TYR A 484 12.59 20.29 22.83
C TYR A 484 11.45 20.69 23.77
N VAL A 485 10.85 19.67 24.39
CA VAL A 485 9.87 19.79 25.48
C VAL A 485 10.13 18.71 26.54
N PRO A 486 9.94 18.98 27.84
CA PRO A 486 10.25 18.03 28.93
C PRO A 486 9.52 16.68 28.85
N GLU A 487 8.34 16.66 28.25
CA GLU A 487 7.50 15.46 28.06
C GLU A 487 8.19 14.36 27.24
N LEU A 488 9.32 14.69 26.57
CA LEU A 488 10.18 13.71 25.91
C LEU A 488 10.64 12.61 26.88
N PHE A 489 11.03 12.96 28.10
CA PHE A 489 11.56 11.99 29.07
C PHE A 489 10.49 11.01 29.54
N ASP A 490 9.29 11.50 29.84
CA ASP A 490 8.15 10.65 30.20
C ASP A 490 7.80 9.69 29.06
N ALA A 491 7.88 10.16 27.82
CA ALA A 491 7.66 9.32 26.64
C ALA A 491 8.78 8.29 26.42
N LEU A 492 10.05 8.67 26.58
CA LEU A 492 11.17 7.74 26.47
C LEU A 492 11.10 6.64 27.52
N ASN A 493 10.85 6.99 28.79
CA ASN A 493 10.69 5.99 29.86
C ASN A 493 9.55 5.02 29.61
N ARG A 494 8.49 5.45 28.91
CA ARG A 494 7.34 4.60 28.60
C ARG A 494 7.57 3.73 27.36
N GLU A 495 8.12 4.30 26.29
CA GLU A 495 8.14 3.68 24.96
C GLU A 495 9.50 3.07 24.59
N PHE A 496 10.59 3.63 25.12
CA PHE A 496 11.96 3.24 24.82
C PHE A 496 12.90 3.43 26.03
N PRO A 497 12.64 2.75 27.15
CA PRO A 497 13.34 2.97 28.42
C PRO A 497 14.85 2.72 28.32
N GLU A 498 15.26 1.75 27.50
CA GLU A 498 16.68 1.39 27.33
C GLU A 498 17.49 2.50 26.63
N ALA A 499 16.83 3.42 25.93
CA ALA A 499 17.52 4.46 25.17
C ALA A 499 18.30 5.42 26.07
N ILE A 500 17.77 5.77 27.24
CA ILE A 500 18.42 6.72 28.14
C ILE A 500 19.72 6.12 28.66
N GLU A 501 19.70 4.85 29.08
CA GLU A 501 20.88 4.15 29.58
C GLU A 501 21.96 4.02 28.49
N VAL A 502 21.57 3.63 27.27
CA VAL A 502 22.50 3.46 26.15
C VAL A 502 23.10 4.79 25.71
N ILE A 503 22.30 5.84 25.64
CA ILE A 503 22.76 7.20 25.27
C ILE A 503 23.78 7.71 26.28
N VAL A 504 23.54 7.50 27.58
CA VAL A 504 24.43 7.97 28.65
C VAL A 504 25.70 7.11 28.77
N ALA A 505 25.60 5.80 28.51
CA ALA A 505 26.73 4.88 28.63
C ALA A 505 27.65 4.82 27.40
N SER A 506 27.18 5.27 26.23
CA SER A 506 27.93 5.17 24.98
C SER A 506 28.98 6.28 24.84
N SER A 507 30.22 5.89 24.55
CA SER A 507 31.33 6.81 24.25
C SER A 507 31.20 7.55 22.92
N ASP A 508 30.29 7.12 22.04
CA ASP A 508 30.05 7.72 20.73
C ASP A 508 29.29 9.06 20.83
N TYR A 509 28.61 9.29 21.96
CA TYR A 509 27.92 10.53 22.28
C TYR A 509 28.77 11.31 23.29
N SER A 510 29.68 12.14 22.79
CA SER A 510 30.54 13.00 23.63
C SER A 510 29.73 13.79 24.68
N ASP A 511 30.30 14.03 25.88
CA ASP A 511 29.70 14.84 26.97
C ASP A 511 29.10 16.18 26.48
N ASP A 512 29.62 16.76 25.40
CA ASP A 512 29.14 18.01 24.80
C ASP A 512 27.79 17.89 24.05
N LYS A 513 27.37 16.67 23.68
CA LYS A 513 26.11 16.38 22.94
C LYS A 513 24.99 15.85 23.83
N VAL A 514 25.31 15.31 24.99
CA VAL A 514 24.31 14.81 25.95
C VAL A 514 23.87 16.01 26.80
N PRO A 515 22.61 16.45 26.73
CA PRO A 515 22.15 17.58 27.53
C PRO A 515 22.36 17.27 29.03
N VAL A 516 22.81 18.25 29.82
CA VAL A 516 23.05 18.09 31.28
C VAL A 516 21.86 17.44 32.00
N PHE A 517 20.63 17.70 31.54
CA PHE A 517 19.40 17.12 32.08
C PHE A 517 19.24 15.60 31.87
N PHE A 518 19.93 14.97 30.91
CA PHE A 518 19.98 13.50 30.78
C PHE A 518 20.83 12.86 31.87
N ILE A 519 21.84 13.60 32.37
CA ILE A 519 22.78 13.14 33.40
C ILE A 519 22.16 13.33 34.80
N ASP A 520 21.41 14.41 35.01
CA ASP A 520 20.76 14.74 36.29
C ASP A 520 19.57 13.81 36.67
N GLN A 521 19.15 12.92 35.78
CA GLN A 521 18.02 11.97 35.98
C GLN A 521 18.48 10.55 36.37
N PHE A 522 19.80 10.30 36.40
CA PHE A 522 20.42 9.03 36.79
C PHE A 522 20.76 8.97 38.29
#